data_AF-A0A6A5WXS6-F1
#
_entry.id   AF-A0A6A5WXS6-F1
#
_cell.length_a   1.000
_cell.length_b   1.000
_cell.length_c   1.000
_cell.angle_alpha   90.00
_cell.angle_beta   90.00
_cell.angle_gamma   90.00
#
_symmetry.space_group_name_H-M   'P 1'
#
loop_
_entity.id
_entity.type
_entity.pdbx_description
1 polymer ?
#
loop_
_entity_poly.entity_id
_entity_poly.type
_entity_poly.pdbx_seq_one_letter_code
_entity_poly.pdbx_strand_id
1 'polypeptide(L)'
;MTSTNHPLLLATAALNVLLSLGHTTKGLEQFKHPTLNALPRALRGAVTAGWYEGSVFFLITGILNYKYSQTGLVDLADKTVAGLLTSLCVGAGVHYYRTGDKPTATILWVVALLQGLGAKKAAL
;
A
#
# COMPACT_ATOMS: atom_id res chain seq x y z
N MET A 1 -26.81 15.60 -7.16
CA MET A 1 -25.44 15.31 -7.62
C MET A 1 -25.35 13.81 -7.83
N THR A 2 -25.19 13.35 -9.06
CA THR A 2 -24.98 11.92 -9.37
C THR A 2 -23.62 11.50 -8.83
N SER A 3 -23.61 10.60 -7.84
CA SER A 3 -22.37 9.95 -7.37
C SER A 3 -21.71 9.26 -8.56
N THR A 4 -20.59 9.79 -9.03
CA THR A 4 -19.79 9.11 -10.05
C THR A 4 -18.97 8.06 -9.32
N ASN A 5 -19.43 6.81 -9.36
CA ASN A 5 -18.70 5.72 -8.72
C ASN A 5 -17.37 5.47 -9.46
N HIS A 6 -16.26 5.43 -8.73
CA HIS A 6 -14.95 5.10 -9.29
C HIS A 6 -14.54 3.67 -8.89
N PRO A 7 -14.99 2.62 -9.62
CA PRO A 7 -14.83 1.23 -9.19
C PRO A 7 -13.38 0.77 -9.07
N LEU A 8 -12.45 1.34 -9.86
CA LEU A 8 -11.02 1.03 -9.73
C LEU A 8 -10.44 1.53 -8.41
N LEU A 9 -10.90 2.69 -7.92
CA LEU A 9 -10.48 3.21 -6.61
C LEU A 9 -11.11 2.40 -5.48
N LEU A 10 -12.35 1.91 -5.65
CA LEU A 10 -12.96 0.98 -4.70
C LEU A 10 -12.19 -0.36 -4.63
N ALA A 11 -11.80 -0.91 -5.78
CA ALA A 11 -10.96 -2.11 -5.82
C ALA A 11 -9.58 -1.86 -5.18
N THR A 12 -8.99 -0.69 -5.44
CA THR A 12 -7.73 -0.26 -4.81
C THR A 12 -7.88 -0.14 -3.29
N ALA A 13 -9.02 0.36 -2.80
CA ALA A 13 -9.33 0.44 -1.38
C ALA A 13 -9.35 -0.96 -0.73
N ALA A 14 -10.11 -1.89 -1.32
CA ALA A 14 -10.21 -3.26 -0.83
C ALA A 14 -8.83 -3.96 -0.82
N LEU A 15 -8.04 -3.81 -1.89
CA LEU A 15 -6.70 -4.40 -1.95
C LEU A 15 -5.75 -3.81 -0.91
N ASN A 16 -5.84 -2.52 -0.60
CA ASN A 16 -5.02 -1.91 0.45
C ASN A 16 -5.42 -2.42 1.86
N VAL A 17 -6.70 -2.67 2.11
CA VAL A 17 -7.14 -3.33 3.36
C VAL A 17 -6.59 -4.76 3.43
N LEU A 18 -6.69 -5.52 2.33
CA LEU A 18 -6.11 -6.87 2.26
C LEU A 18 -4.58 -6.85 2.41
N LEU A 19 -3.90 -5.85 1.84
CA LEU A 19 -2.48 -5.63 2.03
C LEU A 19 -2.14 -5.33 3.49
N SER A 20 -2.92 -4.50 4.18
CA SER A 20 -2.72 -4.25 5.62
C SER A 20 -2.74 -5.55 6.42
N LEU A 21 -3.73 -6.41 6.16
CA LEU A 21 -3.85 -7.72 6.82
C LEU A 21 -2.69 -8.65 6.44
N GLY A 22 -2.42 -8.79 5.13
CA GLY A 22 -1.36 -9.66 4.62
C GLY A 22 0.03 -9.21 5.08
N HIS A 23 0.30 -7.91 5.08
CA HIS A 23 1.54 -7.32 5.57
C HIS A 23 1.70 -7.61 7.06
N THR A 24 0.65 -7.41 7.87
CA THR A 24 0.68 -7.73 9.31
C THR A 24 1.00 -9.21 9.56
N THR A 25 0.26 -10.12 8.91
CA THR A 25 0.47 -11.57 9.07
C THR A 25 1.86 -11.99 8.62
N LYS A 26 2.36 -11.45 7.49
CA LYS A 26 3.71 -11.71 7.00
C LYS A 26 4.78 -11.24 7.98
N GLY A 27 4.60 -10.06 8.57
CA GLY A 27 5.51 -9.53 9.59
C GLY A 27 5.58 -10.42 10.81
N LEU A 28 4.41 -10.84 11.33
CA LEU A 28 4.34 -11.77 12.46
C LEU A 28 5.08 -13.08 12.19
N GLU A 29 5.07 -13.57 10.95
CA GLU A 29 5.84 -14.75 10.57
C GLU A 29 7.34 -14.45 10.46
N GLN A 30 7.71 -13.37 9.79
CA GLN A 30 9.11 -12.95 9.64
C GLN A 30 9.79 -12.73 10.99
N PHE A 31 9.09 -12.13 11.96
CA PHE A 31 9.59 -11.84 13.31
C PHE A 31 9.93 -13.08 14.13
N LYS A 32 9.44 -14.26 13.72
CA LYS A 32 9.82 -15.54 14.35
C LYS A 32 11.18 -16.04 13.86
N HIS A 33 11.69 -15.54 12.74
CA HIS A 33 12.92 -16.04 12.15
C HIS A 33 14.12 -15.74 13.09
N PRO A 34 14.95 -16.74 13.44
CA PRO A 34 16.02 -16.57 14.44
C PRO A 34 17.03 -15.45 14.12
N THR A 35 17.25 -15.15 12.84
CA THR A 35 18.20 -14.09 12.43
C THR A 35 17.75 -12.69 12.86
N LEU A 36 16.45 -12.44 13.07
CA LEU A 36 16.01 -11.15 13.62
C LEU A 36 16.36 -11.00 15.10
N ASN A 37 16.50 -12.10 15.83
CA ASN A 37 16.99 -12.06 17.22
C ASN A 37 18.50 -11.78 17.30
N ALA A 38 19.24 -11.99 16.22
CA ALA A 38 20.66 -11.66 16.14
C ALA A 38 20.91 -10.16 15.91
N LEU A 39 19.88 -9.38 15.57
CA LEU A 39 20.02 -7.93 15.41
C LEU A 39 20.17 -7.23 16.78
N PRO A 40 20.97 -6.16 16.86
CA PRO A 40 20.95 -5.23 17.99
C PRO A 40 19.52 -4.77 18.29
N ARG A 41 19.19 -4.62 19.59
CA ARG A 41 17.83 -4.32 20.06
C ARG A 41 17.19 -3.12 19.34
N ALA A 42 17.95 -2.06 19.10
CA ALA A 42 17.47 -0.88 18.39
C ALA A 42 17.11 -1.19 16.92
N LEU A 43 17.94 -1.96 16.21
CA LEU A 43 17.70 -2.35 14.82
C LEU A 43 16.51 -3.31 14.70
N ARG A 44 16.42 -4.28 15.60
CA ARG A 44 15.24 -5.16 15.70
C ARG A 44 13.97 -4.34 15.93
N GLY A 45 14.02 -3.39 16.87
CA GLY A 45 12.92 -2.49 17.16
C GLY A 45 12.50 -1.67 15.93
N ALA A 46 13.46 -1.08 15.21
CA ALA A 46 13.19 -0.30 14.00
C ALA A 46 12.52 -1.13 12.89
N VAL A 47 13.02 -2.34 12.62
CA VAL A 47 12.43 -3.24 11.62
C VAL A 47 11.01 -3.65 12.01
N THR A 48 10.80 -4.03 13.28
CA THR A 48 9.47 -4.47 13.75
C THR A 48 8.47 -3.31 13.79
N ALA A 49 8.86 -2.15 14.31
CA ALA A 49 7.99 -0.97 14.38
C ALA A 49 7.65 -0.46 12.97
N GLY A 50 8.64 -0.30 12.09
CA GLY A 50 8.43 0.16 10.71
C GLY A 50 7.51 -0.77 9.92
N TRP A 51 7.51 -2.06 10.23
CA TRP A 51 6.57 -2.99 9.63
C TRP A 51 5.12 -2.76 10.07
N TYR A 52 4.89 -2.51 11.37
CA TYR A 52 3.56 -2.19 11.88
C TYR A 52 3.07 -0.83 11.37
N GLU A 53 3.95 0.16 11.28
CA GLU A 53 3.67 1.43 10.62
C GLU A 53 3.23 1.20 9.17
N GLY A 54 3.95 0.35 8.42
CA GLY A 54 3.56 -0.05 7.06
C GLY A 54 2.18 -0.72 6.98
N SER A 55 1.85 -1.59 7.94
CA SER A 55 0.52 -2.21 8.01
C SER A 55 -0.60 -1.17 8.20
N VAL A 56 -0.46 -0.27 9.17
CA VAL A 56 -1.44 0.78 9.42
C VAL A 56 -1.50 1.76 8.25
N PHE A 57 -0.37 2.06 7.62
CA PHE A 57 -0.30 2.88 6.41
C PHE A 57 -1.12 2.31 5.26
N PHE A 58 -1.08 0.99 5.03
CA PHE A 58 -1.94 0.36 4.03
C PHE A 58 -3.43 0.49 4.39
N LEU A 59 -3.80 0.39 5.67
CA LEU A 59 -5.19 0.60 6.10
C LEU A 59 -5.64 2.04 5.85
N ILE A 60 -4.81 3.03 6.20
CA ILE A 60 -5.07 4.45 5.91
C ILE A 60 -5.27 4.65 4.41
N THR A 61 -4.39 4.05 3.59
CA THR A 61 -4.47 4.12 2.12
C THR A 61 -5.75 3.48 1.59
N GLY A 62 -6.21 2.40 2.21
CA GLY A 62 -7.49 1.75 1.90
C GLY A 62 -8.68 2.67 2.16
N ILE A 63 -8.74 3.27 3.35
CA ILE A 63 -9.80 4.23 3.72
C ILE A 63 -9.78 5.44 2.78
N LEU A 64 -8.59 5.94 2.44
CA LEU A 64 -8.44 7.08 1.54
C LEU A 64 -8.93 6.77 0.12
N ASN A 65 -8.58 5.60 -0.42
CA ASN A 65 -9.09 5.17 -1.72
C ASN A 65 -10.60 4.90 -1.70
N TYR A 66 -11.16 4.48 -0.56
CA TYR A 66 -12.61 4.38 -0.41
C TYR A 66 -13.26 5.77 -0.51
N LYS A 67 -12.73 6.80 0.17
CA LYS A 67 -13.17 8.20 -0.01
C LYS A 67 -13.11 8.59 -1.50
N TYR A 68 -11.96 8.39 -2.15
CA TYR A 68 -11.78 8.73 -3.56
C TYR A 68 -12.71 7.95 -4.49
N SER A 69 -13.13 6.75 -4.11
CA SER A 69 -14.09 5.98 -4.89
C SER A 69 -15.48 6.64 -4.99
N GLN A 70 -15.81 7.47 -4.00
CA GLN A 70 -17.09 8.18 -3.88
C GLN A 70 -17.00 9.62 -4.41
N THR A 71 -15.85 10.27 -4.23
CA THR A 71 -15.69 11.70 -4.54
C THR A 71 -14.92 11.97 -5.83
N GLY A 72 -14.16 10.99 -6.33
CA GLY A 72 -13.08 11.24 -7.26
C GLY A 72 -11.88 11.93 -6.60
N LEU A 73 -10.92 12.37 -7.42
CA LEU A 73 -9.78 13.18 -6.97
C LEU A 73 -10.09 14.66 -7.25
N VAL A 74 -10.46 15.40 -6.20
CA VAL A 74 -11.13 16.70 -6.35
C VAL A 74 -10.17 17.88 -6.46
N ASP A 75 -8.91 17.71 -6.03
CA ASP A 75 -7.92 18.79 -6.01
C ASP A 75 -6.49 18.28 -6.31
N LEU A 76 -5.53 19.21 -6.30
CA LEU A 76 -4.12 18.90 -6.53
C LEU A 76 -3.53 18.02 -5.41
N ALA A 77 -4.01 18.16 -4.17
CA ALA A 77 -3.51 17.37 -3.06
C ALA A 77 -3.90 15.89 -3.25
N ASP A 78 -5.15 15.61 -3.59
CA ASP A 78 -5.64 14.27 -3.90
C ASP A 78 -4.87 13.63 -5.07
N LYS A 79 -4.67 14.39 -6.16
CA LYS A 79 -3.86 13.95 -7.31
C LYS A 79 -2.41 13.66 -6.91
N THR A 80 -1.82 14.49 -6.04
CA THR A 80 -0.45 14.32 -5.55
C THR A 80 -0.32 13.09 -4.68
N VAL A 81 -1.23 12.89 -3.72
CA VAL A 81 -1.22 11.72 -2.83
C VAL A 81 -1.38 10.44 -3.64
N ALA A 82 -2.33 10.40 -4.58
CA ALA A 82 -2.50 9.24 -5.47
C ALA A 82 -1.22 8.94 -6.28
N GLY A 83 -0.54 9.96 -6.80
CA GLY A 83 0.73 9.81 -7.52
C GLY A 83 1.87 9.31 -6.63
N LEU A 84 1.96 9.80 -5.39
CA LEU A 84 2.94 9.34 -4.40
C LEU A 84 2.69 7.89 -4.01
N LEU A 85 1.43 7.49 -3.79
CA LEU A 85 1.05 6.11 -3.48
C LEU A 85 1.41 5.15 -4.61
N THR A 86 1.13 5.53 -5.87
CA THR A 86 1.55 4.74 -7.04
C THR A 86 3.07 4.61 -7.07
N SER A 87 3.81 5.70 -6.93
CA SER A 87 5.27 5.71 -6.98
C SER A 87 5.89 4.87 -5.87
N LEU A 88 5.36 4.97 -4.65
CA LEU A 88 5.76 4.17 -3.49
C LEU A 88 5.57 2.68 -3.76
N CYS A 89 4.40 2.27 -4.25
CA CYS A 89 4.12 0.86 -4.53
C CYS A 89 5.00 0.30 -5.66
N VAL A 90 5.26 1.09 -6.71
CA VAL A 90 6.21 0.70 -7.77
C VAL A 90 7.62 0.53 -7.20
N GLY A 91 8.13 1.53 -6.48
CA GLY A 91 9.47 1.52 -5.92
C GLY A 91 9.69 0.40 -4.92
N ALA A 92 8.75 0.21 -3.99
CA ALA A 92 8.77 -0.89 -3.04
C ALA A 92 8.67 -2.25 -3.76
N GLY A 93 7.82 -2.38 -4.78
CA GLY A 93 7.73 -3.59 -5.58
C GLY A 93 9.05 -3.93 -6.29
N VAL A 94 9.73 -2.93 -6.87
CA VAL A 94 11.08 -3.10 -7.45
C VAL A 94 12.08 -3.56 -6.39
N HIS A 95 12.05 -2.98 -5.19
CA HIS A 95 12.94 -3.38 -4.10
C HIS A 95 12.70 -4.85 -3.70
N TYR A 96 11.45 -5.23 -3.42
CA TYR A 96 11.10 -6.62 -3.07
C TYR A 96 11.46 -7.61 -4.18
N TYR A 97 11.28 -7.24 -5.45
CA TYR A 97 11.68 -8.10 -6.56
C TYR A 97 13.19 -8.37 -6.54
N ARG A 98 13.99 -7.32 -6.34
CA ARG A 98 15.46 -7.39 -6.31
C ARG A 98 15.99 -8.16 -5.10
N THR A 99 15.27 -8.16 -3.98
CA THR A 99 15.64 -8.89 -2.76
C THR A 99 15.07 -10.31 -2.70
N GLY A 100 14.39 -10.77 -3.77
CA GLY A 100 13.92 -12.15 -3.92
C GLY A 100 12.46 -12.41 -3.51
N ASP A 101 11.78 -11.40 -2.97
CA ASP A 101 10.38 -11.47 -2.54
C ASP A 101 9.41 -11.11 -3.68
N LYS A 102 9.45 -11.94 -4.73
CA LYS A 102 8.64 -11.77 -5.94
C LYS A 102 7.13 -11.75 -5.69
N PRO A 103 6.56 -12.53 -4.74
CA PRO A 103 5.14 -12.46 -4.43
C PRO A 103 4.72 -11.07 -3.94
N THR A 104 5.44 -10.48 -2.97
CA THR A 104 5.12 -9.13 -2.49
C THR A 104 5.32 -8.08 -3.58
N ALA A 105 6.38 -8.21 -4.38
CA ALA A 105 6.60 -7.31 -5.52
C ALA A 105 5.40 -7.28 -6.48
N THR A 106 4.90 -8.46 -6.86
CA THR A 106 3.76 -8.60 -7.78
C THR A 106 2.52 -7.93 -7.23
N ILE A 107 2.19 -8.14 -5.95
CA ILE A 107 1.00 -7.55 -5.33
C ILE A 107 1.10 -6.02 -5.32
N LEU A 108 2.26 -5.47 -4.95
CA LEU A 108 2.47 -4.02 -4.93
C LEU A 108 2.35 -3.40 -6.32
N TRP A 109 2.84 -4.06 -7.37
CA TRP A 109 2.66 -3.57 -8.74
C TRP A 109 1.23 -3.65 -9.24
N VAL A 110 0.46 -4.68 -8.86
CA VAL A 110 -0.97 -4.74 -9.15
C VAL A 110 -1.70 -3.56 -8.47
N VAL A 111 -1.40 -3.29 -7.20
CA VAL A 111 -1.98 -2.14 -6.48
C VAL A 111 -1.55 -0.81 -7.12
N ALA A 112 -0.29 -0.66 -7.50
CA ALA A 112 0.20 0.53 -8.18
C ALA A 112 -0.51 0.77 -9.52
N LEU A 113 -0.73 -0.28 -10.31
CA LEU A 113 -1.43 -0.22 -11.58
C LEU A 113 -2.89 0.21 -11.37
N LEU A 114 -3.58 -0.40 -10.40
CA LEU A 114 -4.97 -0.05 -10.10
C LEU A 114 -5.09 1.37 -9.54
N GLN A 115 -4.19 1.79 -8.65
CA GLN A 115 -4.13 3.16 -8.14
C GLN A 115 -3.92 4.17 -9.28
N GLY A 116 -2.95 3.91 -10.16
CA GLY A 116 -2.63 4.81 -11.27
C GLY A 116 -3.76 4.91 -12.30
N LEU A 117 -4.36 3.77 -12.69
CA LEU A 117 -5.50 3.74 -13.60
C LEU A 117 -6.76 4.36 -12.95
N GLY A 118 -6.99 4.11 -11.67
CA GLY A 118 -8.08 4.70 -10.89
C GLY A 118 -7.93 6.22 -10.82
N ALA A 119 -6.74 6.71 -10.46
CA ALA A 119 -6.44 8.13 -10.40
C ALA A 119 -6.63 8.83 -11.75
N LYS A 120 -6.13 8.22 -12.83
CA LYS A 120 -6.31 8.75 -14.20
C LYS A 120 -7.79 8.90 -14.60
N LYS A 121 -8.64 7.95 -14.20
CA LYS A 121 -10.09 7.97 -14.51
C LYS A 121 -10.91 8.82 -13.54
N ALA A 122 -10.35 9.17 -12.39
CA ALA A 122 -11.02 9.93 -11.34
C ALA A 122 -10.55 11.39 -11.23
N ALA A 123 -9.55 11.78 -12.02
CA ALA A 123 -9.14 13.15 -12.18
C ALA A 123 -10.20 13.90 -13.02
N LEU A 124 -10.88 14.84 -12.36
CA LEU A 124 -11.64 15.90 -13.04
C LEU A 124 -10.69 16.81 -13.83
#